data_AF-A0A8J7DLF5-F1
#
_entry.id   AF-A0A8J7DLF5-F1
#
_cell.length_a   1.000
_cell.length_b   1.000
_cell.length_c   1.000
_cell.angle_alpha   90.00
_cell.angle_beta   90.00
_cell.angle_gamma   90.00
#
_symmetry.space_group_name_H-M   'P 1'
#
loop_
_entity.id
_entity.type
_entity.pdbx_description
1 polymer ?
#
loop_
_entity_poly.entity_id
_entity_poly.type
_entity_poly.pdbx_seq_one_letter_code
_entity_poly.pdbx_strand_id
1 'polypeptide(L)'
;MVQPKLPKFVAPPGYRTQAIDISQEADLLDFYLLAQRSVTERVEIAADLMSSARELSLQCLSRQFNYLTAHQLARKLAEAWLQDDCPPGYVPGGSAVTWVQNSIELAAHLHNVFEMANLDYFITGGVAAIAYGDPRTTRDLDIVLRVTSAAIPTLQATLEQAGFYVAGSNDAAAGRMNSLQITHLETISRADLILSNDSAYAQEQFMRRRRYAFPNQTEVFLSSPEDVIISKLRWGRSSESEKQQRDVLAIFKVQQDALDYSYLFRWGAEFGLSEKLEQLTTAAGVRSVADRQWASTLYPIMMQTFSMAQAMGQTALTARGDEVANGRLYILSKLSKAQIFSILAKADGRLVARFDNQGQVFEAQPSLLDRRQWNDIDARLQKLAQQPEPPDQESEL
;
A
#
# COMPACT_ATOMS: atom_id res chain seq x y z
N MET A 1 35.30 14.79 15.63
CA MET A 1 34.11 14.05 15.17
C MET A 1 32.90 14.94 15.41
N VAL A 2 32.23 15.39 14.37
CA VAL A 2 30.97 16.14 14.52
C VAL A 2 29.90 15.10 14.87
N GLN A 3 29.36 15.16 16.09
CA GLN A 3 28.23 14.29 16.44
C GLN A 3 27.06 14.64 15.50
N PRO A 4 26.43 13.66 14.84
CA PRO A 4 25.25 13.92 14.04
C PRO A 4 24.18 14.53 14.94
N LYS A 5 23.75 15.76 14.63
CA LYS A 5 22.62 16.39 15.32
C LYS A 5 21.35 15.69 14.85
N LEU A 6 20.76 14.87 15.70
CA LEU A 6 19.42 14.35 15.47
C LEU A 6 18.43 15.52 15.34
N PRO A 7 17.48 15.45 14.39
CA PRO A 7 16.43 16.45 14.30
C PRO A 7 15.57 16.40 15.57
N LYS A 8 15.00 17.54 15.96
CA LYS A 8 13.98 17.57 17.00
C LYS A 8 12.67 17.08 16.43
N PHE A 9 12.08 16.07 17.03
CA PHE A 9 10.80 15.52 16.60
C PHE A 9 9.66 16.18 17.36
N VAL A 10 8.66 16.64 16.63
CA VAL A 10 7.41 17.15 17.20
C VAL A 10 6.27 16.41 16.51
N ALA A 11 5.44 15.76 17.31
CA ALA A 11 4.31 15.01 16.78
C ALA A 11 3.27 15.98 16.19
N PRO A 12 2.85 15.77 14.93
CA PRO A 12 1.77 16.56 14.35
C PRO A 12 0.43 16.26 15.06
N PRO A 13 -0.55 17.18 14.98
CA PRO A 13 -1.86 16.98 15.60
C PRO A 13 -2.51 15.66 15.18
N GLY A 14 -3.01 14.90 16.15
CA GLY A 14 -3.66 13.61 15.92
C GLY A 14 -2.71 12.42 15.72
N TYR A 15 -1.39 12.62 15.78
CA TYR A 15 -0.39 11.55 15.69
C TYR A 15 -0.62 10.46 16.75
N ARG A 16 -0.54 9.20 16.32
CA ARG A 16 -0.63 8.02 17.17
C ARG A 16 0.65 7.21 17.03
N THR A 17 1.22 6.84 18.16
CA THR A 17 2.38 5.96 18.24
C THR A 17 2.04 4.55 17.75
N GLN A 18 3.06 3.82 17.31
CA GLN A 18 2.93 2.46 16.83
C GLN A 18 2.61 1.50 17.99
N ALA A 19 3.16 1.76 19.17
CA ALA A 19 2.91 1.04 20.42
C ALA A 19 2.29 1.97 21.49
N ILE A 20 1.62 1.39 22.50
CA ILE A 20 0.98 2.17 23.57
C ILE A 20 1.98 2.65 24.64
N ASP A 21 3.11 1.97 24.75
CA ASP A 21 4.15 2.12 25.78
C ASP A 21 5.40 2.87 25.27
N ILE A 22 5.32 3.52 24.11
CA ILE A 22 6.39 4.34 23.53
C ILE A 22 6.01 5.83 23.58
N SER A 23 6.99 6.70 23.85
CA SER A 23 6.77 8.15 23.74
C SER A 23 6.65 8.56 22.27
N GLN A 24 5.92 9.65 21.99
CA GLN A 24 5.79 10.16 20.62
C GLN A 24 7.15 10.52 20.00
N GLU A 25 8.07 11.08 20.79
CA GLU A 25 9.41 11.44 20.31
C GLU A 25 10.24 10.22 19.93
N ALA A 26 10.19 9.15 20.73
CA ALA A 26 10.89 7.90 20.43
C ALA A 26 10.31 7.22 19.18
N ASP A 27 8.98 7.16 19.06
CA ASP A 27 8.31 6.59 17.88
C ASP A 27 8.68 7.37 16.61
N LEU A 28 8.70 8.70 16.65
CA LEU A 28 9.13 9.53 15.53
C LEU A 28 10.61 9.30 15.16
N LEU A 29 11.49 9.13 16.15
CA LEU A 29 12.89 8.79 15.92
C LEU A 29 13.02 7.41 15.25
N ASP A 30 12.29 6.40 15.71
CA ASP A 30 12.33 5.05 15.15
C ASP A 30 11.90 5.07 13.68
N PHE A 31 10.79 5.74 13.36
CA PHE A 31 10.33 5.86 11.97
C PHE A 31 11.23 6.74 11.11
N TYR A 32 11.88 7.76 11.68
CA TYR A 32 12.90 8.54 10.98
C TYR A 32 14.12 7.68 10.60
N LEU A 33 14.56 6.78 11.49
CA LEU A 33 15.65 5.85 11.22
C LEU A 33 15.23 4.76 10.22
N LEU A 34 14.00 4.24 10.32
CA LEU A 34 13.47 3.27 9.37
C LEU A 34 13.28 3.84 7.96
N ALA A 35 12.87 5.11 7.84
CA ALA A 35 12.71 5.80 6.56
C ALA A 35 14.04 5.99 5.80
N GLN A 36 15.17 6.03 6.52
CA GLN A 36 16.50 6.11 5.91
C GLN A 36 17.01 4.77 5.37
N ARG A 37 16.38 3.65 5.75
CA ARG A 37 16.74 2.33 5.23
C ARG A 37 16.12 2.11 3.86
N SER A 38 16.81 1.36 3.02
CA SER A 38 16.26 0.79 1.80
C SER A 38 15.20 -0.27 2.10
N VAL A 39 14.45 -0.65 1.07
CA VAL A 39 13.52 -1.78 1.15
C VAL A 39 14.26 -3.07 1.52
N THR A 40 15.40 -3.33 0.88
CA THR A 40 16.22 -4.52 1.13
C THR A 40 16.70 -4.59 2.58
N GLU A 41 17.23 -3.50 3.14
CA GLU A 41 17.68 -3.48 4.55
C GLU A 41 16.53 -3.71 5.55
N ARG A 42 15.32 -3.20 5.28
CA ARG A 42 14.16 -3.50 6.14
C ARG A 42 13.74 -4.97 6.05
N VAL A 43 13.81 -5.55 4.85
CA VAL A 43 13.55 -6.98 4.64
C VAL A 43 14.62 -7.84 5.33
N GLU A 44 15.89 -7.45 5.30
CA GLU A 44 16.99 -8.12 6.01
C GLU A 44 16.74 -8.17 7.52
N ILE A 45 16.40 -7.04 8.15
CA ILE A 45 16.06 -7.01 9.58
C ILE A 45 14.94 -8.01 9.90
N ALA A 46 13.90 -8.05 9.08
CA ALA A 46 12.79 -8.98 9.31
C ALA A 46 13.16 -10.44 9.05
N ALA A 47 14.01 -10.72 8.06
CA ALA A 47 14.54 -12.05 7.80
C ALA A 47 15.28 -12.57 9.03
N ASP A 48 16.16 -11.76 9.62
CA ASP A 48 16.91 -12.10 10.84
C ASP A 48 15.96 -12.35 12.02
N LEU A 49 14.94 -11.51 12.21
CA LEU A 49 13.92 -11.69 13.25
C LEU A 49 13.14 -13.00 13.07
N MET A 50 12.73 -13.31 11.84
CA MET A 50 11.98 -14.54 11.55
C MET A 50 12.83 -15.80 11.75
N SER A 51 14.07 -15.79 11.28
CA SER A 51 15.01 -16.90 11.48
C SER A 51 15.32 -17.10 12.95
N SER A 52 15.55 -16.02 13.72
CA SER A 52 15.75 -16.09 15.17
C SER A 52 14.52 -16.66 15.90
N ALA A 53 13.31 -16.26 15.49
CA ALA A 53 12.07 -16.78 16.08
C ALA A 53 11.87 -18.28 15.80
N ARG A 54 12.20 -18.73 14.57
CA ARG A 54 12.14 -20.16 14.21
C ARG A 54 13.19 -20.98 14.94
N GLU A 55 14.42 -20.46 15.07
CA GLU A 55 15.48 -21.11 15.83
C GLU A 55 15.09 -21.27 17.30
N LEU A 56 14.58 -20.21 17.94
CA LEU A 56 14.10 -20.26 19.32
C LEU A 56 12.97 -21.29 19.47
N SER A 57 11.99 -21.29 18.55
CA SER A 57 10.90 -22.27 18.56
C SER A 57 11.41 -23.71 18.45
N LEU A 58 12.34 -23.96 17.53
CA LEU A 58 12.97 -25.26 17.33
C LEU A 58 13.73 -25.73 18.58
N GLN A 59 14.52 -24.86 19.20
CA GLN A 59 15.26 -25.18 20.42
C GLN A 59 14.31 -25.50 21.59
N CYS A 60 13.26 -24.71 21.77
CA CYS A 60 12.24 -24.94 22.80
C CYS A 60 11.52 -26.28 22.60
N LEU A 61 11.05 -26.57 21.39
CA LEU A 61 10.36 -27.82 21.07
C LEU A 61 11.30 -29.03 21.18
N SER A 62 12.55 -28.91 20.72
CA SER A 62 13.56 -29.97 20.84
C SER A 62 13.87 -30.27 22.31
N ARG A 63 13.94 -29.25 23.17
CA ARG A 63 14.15 -29.42 24.61
C ARG A 63 12.94 -30.04 25.31
N GLN A 64 11.73 -29.57 24.98
CA GLN A 64 10.48 -30.06 25.57
C GLN A 64 10.20 -31.52 25.17
N PHE A 65 10.52 -31.89 23.93
CA PHE A 65 10.26 -33.19 23.35
C PHE A 65 11.54 -34.01 23.12
N ASN A 66 12.54 -33.85 23.99
CA ASN A 66 13.85 -34.51 23.87
C ASN A 66 13.81 -36.05 23.95
N TYR A 67 12.67 -36.61 24.37
CA TYR A 67 12.42 -38.05 24.45
C TYR A 67 11.94 -38.66 23.11
N LEU A 68 11.58 -37.82 22.13
CA LEU A 68 11.14 -38.26 20.81
C LEU A 68 12.33 -38.61 19.91
N THR A 69 12.14 -39.57 19.01
CA THR A 69 13.11 -39.78 17.92
C THR A 69 13.14 -38.59 16.98
N ALA A 70 14.20 -38.44 16.18
CA ALA A 70 14.32 -37.34 15.21
C ALA A 70 13.09 -37.26 14.27
N HIS A 71 12.60 -38.41 13.81
CA HIS A 71 11.41 -38.50 12.96
C HIS A 71 10.13 -38.07 13.68
N GLN A 72 9.94 -38.46 14.95
CA GLN A 72 8.79 -38.04 15.75
C GLN A 72 8.85 -36.55 16.10
N LEU A 73 10.05 -36.02 16.39
CA LEU A 73 10.26 -34.60 16.63
C LEU A 73 9.98 -33.77 15.36
N ALA A 74 10.46 -34.22 14.19
CA ALA A 74 10.19 -33.59 12.89
C ALA A 74 8.68 -33.46 12.64
N ARG A 75 7.93 -34.54 12.88
CA ARG A 75 6.46 -34.51 12.81
C ARG A 75 5.85 -33.54 13.81
N LYS A 76 6.31 -33.52 15.06
CA LYS A 76 5.80 -32.59 16.08
C LYS A 76 6.06 -31.12 15.72
N LEU A 77 7.20 -30.83 15.11
CA LEU A 77 7.52 -29.49 14.58
C LEU A 77 6.54 -29.09 13.48
N ALA A 78 6.29 -29.98 12.51
CA ALA A 78 5.31 -29.73 11.46
C ALA A 78 3.89 -29.49 12.03
N GLU A 79 3.43 -30.34 12.96
CA GLU A 79 2.15 -30.17 13.65
C GLU A 79 2.08 -28.82 14.40
N ALA A 80 3.15 -28.42 15.08
CA ALA A 80 3.19 -27.16 15.85
C ALA A 80 3.22 -25.91 14.96
N TRP A 81 3.94 -25.94 13.84
CA TRP A 81 4.15 -24.78 12.98
C TRP A 81 3.05 -24.61 11.92
N LEU A 82 2.59 -25.71 11.33
CA LEU A 82 1.50 -25.68 10.35
C LEU A 82 0.13 -25.64 11.03
N GLN A 83 0.00 -26.13 12.26
CA GLN A 83 -1.26 -26.16 13.01
C GLN A 83 -2.35 -26.90 12.22
N ASP A 84 -3.51 -26.26 12.02
CA ASP A 84 -4.65 -26.83 11.29
C ASP A 84 -4.34 -27.14 9.82
N ASP A 85 -3.25 -26.60 9.29
CA ASP A 85 -2.81 -26.79 7.92
C ASP A 85 -1.77 -27.93 7.76
N CYS A 86 -1.47 -28.67 8.83
CA CYS A 86 -0.56 -29.81 8.77
C CYS A 86 -1.25 -31.02 8.11
N PRO A 87 -0.77 -31.53 6.95
CA PRO A 87 -1.38 -32.70 6.33
C PRO A 87 -1.27 -33.95 7.24
N PRO A 88 -2.29 -34.83 7.26
CA PRO A 88 -2.25 -36.05 8.06
C PRO A 88 -1.05 -36.93 7.71
N GLY A 89 -0.25 -37.29 8.71
CA GLY A 89 0.91 -38.16 8.54
C GLY A 89 2.12 -37.51 7.87
N TYR A 90 2.08 -36.19 7.59
CA TYR A 90 3.22 -35.46 7.06
C TYR A 90 4.39 -35.44 8.05
N VAL A 91 5.58 -35.74 7.52
CA VAL A 91 6.86 -35.66 8.23
C VAL A 91 7.79 -34.88 7.31
N PRO A 92 8.35 -33.75 7.78
CA PRO A 92 9.20 -32.91 6.94
C PRO A 92 10.52 -33.62 6.64
N GLY A 93 10.95 -33.55 5.38
CA GLY A 93 12.18 -34.21 4.90
C GLY A 93 13.48 -33.45 5.22
N GLY A 94 13.36 -32.21 5.71
CA GLY A 94 14.49 -31.33 5.99
C GLY A 94 15.23 -31.62 7.31
N SER A 95 15.98 -30.63 7.76
CA SER A 95 16.77 -30.65 8.99
C SER A 95 16.59 -29.36 9.77
N ALA A 96 17.15 -29.29 10.98
CA ALA A 96 17.18 -28.07 11.79
C ALA A 96 17.62 -26.83 10.99
N VAL A 97 18.59 -26.96 10.09
CA VAL A 97 19.09 -25.85 9.27
C VAL A 97 18.04 -25.39 8.25
N THR A 98 17.41 -26.32 7.53
CA THR A 98 16.41 -25.97 6.51
C THR A 98 15.08 -25.53 7.12
N TRP A 99 14.81 -25.89 8.36
CA TRP A 99 13.62 -25.48 9.10
C TRP A 99 13.71 -24.08 9.68
N VAL A 100 14.89 -23.45 9.73
CA VAL A 100 15.05 -22.05 10.18
C VAL A 100 14.83 -21.05 9.04
N GLN A 101 14.60 -21.54 7.82
CA GLN A 101 14.27 -20.71 6.66
C GLN A 101 13.02 -19.85 6.87
N ASN A 102 13.04 -18.66 6.31
CA ASN A 102 11.99 -17.64 6.50
C ASN A 102 11.20 -17.36 5.21
N SER A 103 10.14 -16.55 5.31
CA SER A 103 9.27 -16.22 4.17
C SER A 103 9.99 -15.47 3.02
N ILE A 104 11.14 -14.85 3.28
CA ILE A 104 11.93 -14.12 2.27
C ILE A 104 12.69 -15.11 1.38
N GLU A 105 13.25 -16.17 1.96
CA GLU A 105 13.89 -17.24 1.20
C GLU A 105 12.85 -18.04 0.41
N LEU A 106 11.67 -18.29 0.99
CA LEU A 106 10.55 -18.91 0.28
C LEU A 106 10.11 -18.08 -0.93
N ALA A 107 10.06 -16.76 -0.78
CA ALA A 107 9.71 -15.85 -1.86
C ALA A 107 10.71 -15.90 -3.02
N ALA A 108 12.00 -15.99 -2.72
CA ALA A 108 13.02 -16.14 -3.74
C ALA A 108 12.98 -17.51 -4.44
N HIS A 109 12.67 -18.59 -3.71
CA HIS A 109 12.43 -19.90 -4.32
C HIS A 109 11.25 -19.82 -5.30
N LEU A 110 10.11 -19.32 -4.84
CA LEU A 110 8.89 -19.22 -5.65
C LEU A 110 9.05 -18.29 -6.85
N HIS A 111 9.84 -17.22 -6.74
CA HIS A 111 10.22 -16.38 -7.89
C HIS A 111 10.79 -17.22 -9.03
N ASN A 112 11.77 -18.09 -8.77
CA ASN A 112 12.38 -18.92 -9.81
C ASN A 112 11.35 -19.85 -10.47
N VAL A 113 10.45 -20.43 -9.68
CA VAL A 113 9.37 -21.30 -10.19
C VAL A 113 8.44 -20.51 -11.11
N PHE A 114 8.03 -19.30 -10.71
CA PHE A 114 7.11 -18.48 -11.49
C PHE A 114 7.75 -17.91 -12.76
N GLU A 115 9.02 -17.47 -12.71
CA GLU A 115 9.74 -17.01 -13.89
C GLU A 115 9.91 -18.14 -14.91
N MET A 116 10.29 -19.35 -14.47
CA MET A 116 10.40 -20.52 -15.36
C MET A 116 9.06 -20.90 -15.99
N ALA A 117 7.96 -20.70 -15.27
CA ALA A 117 6.59 -20.94 -15.75
C ALA A 117 6.00 -19.75 -16.52
N ASN A 118 6.74 -18.64 -16.67
CA ASN A 118 6.27 -17.38 -17.28
C ASN A 118 4.96 -16.86 -16.64
N LEU A 119 4.89 -16.89 -15.31
CA LEU A 119 3.73 -16.47 -14.53
C LEU A 119 3.91 -15.07 -13.96
N ASP A 120 2.97 -14.19 -14.27
CA ASP A 120 2.91 -12.87 -13.68
C ASP A 120 2.48 -12.95 -12.21
N TYR A 121 3.34 -12.45 -11.32
CA TYR A 121 3.05 -12.44 -9.89
C TYR A 121 3.54 -11.16 -9.19
N PHE A 122 3.14 -10.99 -7.93
CA PHE A 122 3.81 -10.10 -6.98
C PHE A 122 3.55 -10.56 -5.54
N ILE A 123 4.51 -10.33 -4.65
CA ILE A 123 4.41 -10.61 -3.21
C ILE A 123 3.63 -9.47 -2.53
N THR A 124 2.72 -9.83 -1.63
CA THR A 124 1.86 -8.90 -0.90
C THR A 124 1.88 -9.19 0.61
N GLY A 125 0.84 -8.76 1.32
CA GLY A 125 0.56 -9.20 2.68
C GLY A 125 1.66 -8.88 3.68
N GLY A 126 2.07 -9.87 4.47
CA GLY A 126 3.01 -9.66 5.58
C GLY A 126 4.39 -9.16 5.14
N VAL A 127 4.97 -9.81 4.14
CA VAL A 127 6.31 -9.50 3.62
C VAL A 127 6.35 -8.12 2.98
N ALA A 128 5.35 -7.76 2.17
CA ALA A 128 5.31 -6.44 1.55
C ALA A 128 5.09 -5.31 2.59
N ALA A 129 4.33 -5.58 3.66
CA ALA A 129 4.14 -4.60 4.73
C ALA A 129 5.44 -4.28 5.49
N ILE A 130 6.24 -5.32 5.76
CA ILE A 130 7.57 -5.21 6.35
C ILE A 130 8.50 -4.38 5.45
N ALA A 131 8.51 -4.68 4.15
CA ALA A 131 9.36 -4.02 3.16
C ALA A 131 9.15 -2.50 3.12
N TYR A 132 7.91 -2.04 3.33
CA TYR A 132 7.55 -0.62 3.27
C TYR A 132 7.33 0.03 4.62
N GLY A 133 7.34 -0.72 5.72
CA GLY A 133 6.93 -0.28 7.04
C GLY A 133 7.88 -0.73 8.14
N ASP A 134 7.30 -1.23 9.23
CA ASP A 134 8.00 -1.62 10.47
C ASP A 134 8.37 -3.11 10.42
N PRO A 135 9.67 -3.48 10.46
CA PRO A 135 10.10 -4.87 10.46
C PRO A 135 9.52 -5.68 11.62
N ARG A 136 8.90 -6.82 11.29
CA ARG A 136 8.31 -7.76 12.27
C ARG A 136 8.33 -9.18 11.72
N THR A 137 8.03 -10.17 12.55
CA THR A 137 7.85 -11.55 12.07
C THR A 137 6.53 -11.72 11.30
N THR A 138 6.54 -12.60 10.31
CA THR A 138 5.33 -13.14 9.67
C THR A 138 5.45 -14.66 9.55
N ARG A 139 4.32 -15.38 9.55
CA ARG A 139 4.33 -16.84 9.44
C ARG A 139 4.28 -17.28 7.97
N ASP A 140 3.32 -16.71 7.25
CA ASP A 140 2.98 -17.11 5.89
C ASP A 140 3.44 -16.04 4.90
N LEU A 141 3.68 -16.47 3.65
CA LEU A 141 4.01 -15.63 2.51
C LEU A 141 2.78 -15.45 1.62
N ASP A 142 2.35 -14.22 1.38
CA ASP A 142 1.20 -13.93 0.52
C ASP A 142 1.68 -13.54 -0.89
N ILE A 143 1.16 -14.18 -1.93
CA ILE A 143 1.51 -13.88 -3.33
C ILE A 143 0.25 -13.77 -4.17
N VAL A 144 0.13 -12.72 -4.97
CA VAL A 144 -0.88 -12.64 -6.02
C VAL A 144 -0.33 -13.17 -7.32
N LEU A 145 -1.02 -14.12 -7.94
CA LEU A 145 -0.68 -14.72 -9.23
C LEU A 145 -1.76 -14.42 -10.27
N ARG A 146 -1.34 -14.18 -11.50
CA ARG A 146 -2.22 -14.15 -12.67
C ARG A 146 -2.12 -15.47 -13.41
N VAL A 147 -3.16 -16.28 -13.24
CA VAL A 147 -3.28 -17.60 -13.83
C VAL A 147 -4.75 -17.87 -14.14
N THR A 148 -5.02 -18.49 -15.29
CA THR A 148 -6.39 -18.84 -15.68
C THR A 148 -6.81 -20.14 -14.98
N SER A 149 -8.11 -20.33 -14.75
CA SER A 149 -8.63 -21.56 -14.13
C SER A 149 -8.20 -22.84 -14.87
N ALA A 150 -8.07 -22.77 -16.20
CA ALA A 150 -7.60 -23.87 -17.04
C ALA A 150 -6.12 -24.23 -16.81
N ALA A 151 -5.29 -23.28 -16.38
CA ALA A 151 -3.87 -23.49 -16.12
C ALA A 151 -3.57 -23.97 -14.69
N ILE A 152 -4.55 -23.97 -13.79
CA ILE A 152 -4.36 -24.38 -12.38
C ILE A 152 -3.83 -25.81 -12.23
N PRO A 153 -4.31 -26.83 -12.97
CA PRO A 153 -3.73 -28.17 -12.89
C PRO A 153 -2.24 -28.22 -13.29
N THR A 154 -1.84 -27.40 -14.26
CA THR A 154 -0.43 -27.30 -14.68
C THR A 154 0.42 -26.60 -13.63
N LEU A 155 -0.11 -25.52 -13.03
CA LEU A 155 0.53 -24.83 -11.91
C LEU A 155 0.72 -25.77 -10.71
N GLN A 156 -0.31 -26.56 -10.36
CA GLN A 156 -0.20 -27.56 -9.30
C GLN A 156 0.94 -28.54 -9.57
N ALA A 157 0.98 -29.16 -10.75
CA ALA A 157 2.03 -30.10 -11.10
C ALA A 157 3.43 -29.48 -11.06
N THR A 158 3.56 -28.22 -11.49
CA THR A 158 4.83 -27.47 -11.45
C THR A 158 5.30 -27.24 -10.01
N LEU A 159 4.38 -26.85 -9.12
CA LEU A 159 4.67 -26.64 -7.70
C LEU A 159 5.01 -27.97 -6.98
N GLU A 160 4.28 -29.04 -7.28
CA GLU A 160 4.56 -30.37 -6.72
C GLU A 160 5.94 -30.89 -7.13
N GLN A 161 6.33 -30.67 -8.39
CA GLN A 161 7.69 -30.98 -8.87
C GLN A 161 8.77 -30.16 -8.16
N ALA A 162 8.44 -28.92 -7.76
CA ALA A 162 9.31 -28.07 -6.95
C ALA A 162 9.28 -28.39 -5.43
N GLY A 163 8.65 -29.50 -5.02
CA GLY A 163 8.65 -29.96 -3.63
C GLY A 163 7.56 -29.35 -2.76
N PHE A 164 6.50 -28.80 -3.36
CA PHE A 164 5.36 -28.24 -2.63
C PHE A 164 4.21 -29.22 -2.54
N TYR A 165 3.56 -29.26 -1.38
CA TYR A 165 2.19 -29.74 -1.26
C TYR A 165 1.24 -28.59 -1.61
N VAL A 166 0.24 -28.87 -2.45
CA VAL A 166 -0.73 -27.87 -2.94
C VAL A 166 -2.14 -28.28 -2.49
N ALA A 167 -2.79 -27.41 -1.71
CA ALA A 167 -4.18 -27.55 -1.31
C ALA A 167 -5.09 -26.56 -2.04
N GLY A 168 -6.35 -26.95 -2.26
CA GLY A 168 -7.38 -26.09 -2.86
C GLY A 168 -7.42 -26.04 -4.40
N SER A 169 -6.55 -26.78 -5.10
CA SER A 169 -6.44 -26.73 -6.57
C SER A 169 -7.75 -27.04 -7.32
N ASN A 170 -8.48 -28.08 -6.88
CA ASN A 170 -9.76 -28.45 -7.49
C ASN A 170 -10.83 -27.36 -7.34
N ASP A 171 -10.89 -26.72 -6.18
CA ASP A 171 -11.85 -25.65 -5.92
C ASP A 171 -11.47 -24.37 -6.66
N ALA A 172 -10.18 -24.07 -6.75
CA ALA A 172 -9.67 -22.95 -7.52
C ALA A 172 -9.89 -23.14 -9.04
N ALA A 173 -9.62 -24.34 -9.57
CA ALA A 173 -9.90 -24.68 -10.97
C ALA A 173 -11.39 -24.62 -11.32
N ALA A 174 -12.26 -24.94 -10.36
CA ALA A 174 -13.70 -24.82 -10.51
C ALA A 174 -14.26 -23.41 -10.22
N GLY A 175 -13.41 -22.44 -9.86
CA GLY A 175 -13.83 -21.08 -9.50
C GLY A 175 -14.59 -20.97 -8.17
N ARG A 176 -14.54 -22.00 -7.32
CA ARG A 176 -15.15 -22.00 -5.97
C ARG A 176 -14.27 -21.29 -4.93
N MET A 177 -12.96 -21.22 -5.19
CA MET A 177 -12.00 -20.48 -4.37
C MET A 177 -11.13 -19.60 -5.25
N ASN A 178 -10.59 -18.53 -4.67
CA ASN A 178 -9.67 -17.59 -5.32
C ASN A 178 -8.26 -17.69 -4.75
N SER A 179 -7.89 -18.80 -4.12
CA SER A 179 -6.56 -19.02 -3.60
C SER A 179 -6.16 -20.50 -3.58
N LEU A 180 -4.85 -20.74 -3.52
CA LEU A 180 -4.21 -22.03 -3.26
C LEU A 180 -3.32 -21.88 -2.02
N GLN A 181 -3.38 -22.83 -1.10
CA GLN A 181 -2.43 -22.91 0.01
C GLN A 181 -1.33 -23.87 -0.36
N ILE A 182 -0.08 -23.45 -0.24
CA ILE A 182 1.08 -24.28 -0.54
C ILE A 182 2.01 -24.41 0.66
N THR A 183 2.57 -25.60 0.83
CA THR A 183 3.55 -25.91 1.88
C THR A 183 4.78 -26.53 1.24
N HIS A 184 5.94 -25.91 1.42
CA HIS A 184 7.21 -26.49 1.00
C HIS A 184 7.59 -27.64 1.95
N LEU A 185 7.65 -28.86 1.42
CA LEU A 185 7.72 -30.10 2.19
C LEU A 185 9.06 -30.30 2.93
N GLU A 186 10.12 -29.61 2.50
CA GLU A 186 11.42 -29.70 3.15
C GLU A 186 11.52 -28.72 4.33
N THR A 187 11.04 -27.48 4.15
CA THR A 187 11.31 -26.36 5.07
C THR A 187 10.14 -26.06 6.02
N ILE A 188 8.97 -26.66 5.80
CA ILE A 188 7.75 -26.38 6.57
C ILE A 188 7.35 -24.89 6.41
N SER A 189 7.67 -24.30 5.25
CA SER A 189 7.34 -22.91 4.94
C SER A 189 6.07 -22.88 4.10
N ARG A 190 5.24 -21.86 4.31
CA ARG A 190 3.94 -21.74 3.67
C ARG A 190 3.79 -20.48 2.86
N ALA A 191 3.01 -20.60 1.79
CA ALA A 191 2.51 -19.45 1.06
C ALA A 191 1.03 -19.60 0.70
N ASP A 192 0.35 -18.46 0.67
CA ASP A 192 -1.00 -18.31 0.12
C ASP A 192 -0.89 -17.69 -1.27
N LEU A 193 -1.24 -18.46 -2.30
CA LEU A 193 -1.28 -17.98 -3.68
C LEU A 193 -2.69 -17.48 -3.99
N ILE A 194 -2.86 -16.17 -4.02
CA ILE A 194 -4.11 -15.49 -4.33
C ILE A 194 -4.23 -15.36 -5.84
N LEU A 195 -5.32 -15.88 -6.40
CA LEU A 195 -5.61 -15.80 -7.83
C LEU A 195 -6.19 -14.42 -8.15
N SER A 196 -5.49 -13.69 -9.02
CA SER A 196 -5.92 -12.37 -9.46
C SER A 196 -7.17 -12.43 -10.31
N ASN A 197 -7.96 -11.36 -10.27
CA ASN A 197 -9.13 -11.18 -11.13
C ASN A 197 -8.84 -10.14 -12.22
N ASP A 198 -9.78 -9.95 -13.15
CA ASP A 198 -9.61 -9.03 -14.28
C ASP A 198 -10.08 -7.59 -13.98
N SER A 199 -10.25 -7.22 -12.71
CA SER A 199 -10.69 -5.87 -12.35
C SER A 199 -9.66 -4.80 -12.75
N ALA A 200 -10.12 -3.58 -13.00
CA ALA A 200 -9.23 -2.44 -13.27
C ALA A 200 -8.20 -2.23 -12.16
N TYR A 201 -8.59 -2.45 -10.90
CA TYR A 201 -7.67 -2.40 -9.76
C TYR A 201 -6.57 -3.45 -9.87
N ALA A 202 -6.93 -4.71 -10.14
CA ALA A 202 -5.94 -5.78 -10.26
C ALA A 202 -4.95 -5.55 -11.42
N GLN A 203 -5.43 -5.02 -12.55
CA GLN A 203 -4.57 -4.63 -13.68
C GLN A 203 -3.58 -3.54 -13.26
N GLU A 204 -4.04 -2.50 -12.56
CA GLU A 204 -3.17 -1.44 -12.03
C GLU A 204 -2.16 -1.96 -11.00
N GLN A 205 -2.53 -2.88 -10.12
CA GLN A 205 -1.60 -3.52 -9.17
C GLN A 205 -0.43 -4.19 -9.90
N PHE A 206 -0.71 -4.92 -10.98
CA PHE A 206 0.34 -5.53 -11.79
C PHE A 206 1.21 -4.52 -12.53
N MET A 207 0.64 -3.41 -13.01
CA MET A 207 1.42 -2.33 -13.63
C MET A 207 2.28 -1.58 -12.61
N ARG A 208 1.86 -1.51 -11.35
CA ARG A 208 2.53 -0.76 -10.28
C ARG A 208 3.44 -1.61 -9.39
N ARG A 209 3.48 -2.94 -9.58
CA ARG A 209 4.41 -3.81 -8.83
C ARG A 209 5.84 -3.33 -9.02
N ARG A 210 6.64 -3.43 -7.95
CA ARG A 210 8.01 -2.92 -7.91
C ARG A 210 8.99 -4.08 -7.72
N ARG A 211 10.13 -4.02 -8.38
CA ARG A 211 11.16 -5.05 -8.28
C ARG A 211 12.22 -4.65 -7.24
N TYR A 212 12.55 -5.55 -6.34
CA TYR A 212 13.56 -5.34 -5.30
C TYR A 212 14.44 -6.56 -5.14
N ALA A 213 15.73 -6.35 -4.90
CA ALA A 213 16.63 -7.42 -4.49
C ALA A 213 16.33 -7.83 -3.04
N PHE A 214 16.12 -9.12 -2.83
CA PHE A 214 16.06 -9.72 -1.50
C PHE A 214 17.48 -10.05 -1.00
N PRO A 215 17.68 -10.40 0.28
CA PRO A 215 19.01 -10.58 0.88
C PRO A 215 19.90 -11.59 0.14
N ASN A 216 19.30 -12.58 -0.51
CA ASN A 216 19.99 -13.57 -1.35
C ASN A 216 20.25 -13.09 -2.79
N GLN A 217 20.08 -11.79 -3.06
CA GLN A 217 20.23 -11.11 -4.35
C GLN A 217 19.20 -11.49 -5.42
N THR A 218 18.26 -12.39 -5.14
CA THR A 218 17.13 -12.64 -6.04
C THR A 218 16.24 -11.40 -6.12
N GLU A 219 16.00 -10.92 -7.35
CA GLU A 219 15.09 -9.80 -7.58
C GLU A 219 13.65 -10.31 -7.68
N VAL A 220 12.80 -9.90 -6.74
CA VAL A 220 11.40 -10.32 -6.71
C VAL A 220 10.47 -9.13 -6.91
N PHE A 221 9.25 -9.40 -7.38
CA PHE A 221 8.20 -8.40 -7.47
C PHE A 221 7.44 -8.26 -6.15
N LEU A 222 7.37 -7.05 -5.60
CA LEU A 222 6.49 -6.66 -4.51
C LEU A 222 5.31 -5.84 -5.05
N SER A 223 4.13 -5.99 -4.41
CA SER A 223 3.03 -5.03 -4.53
C SER A 223 3.53 -3.61 -4.25
N SER A 224 2.95 -2.58 -4.87
CA SER A 224 3.29 -1.19 -4.50
C SER A 224 2.90 -0.90 -3.03
N PRO A 225 3.56 0.03 -2.33
CA PRO A 225 3.19 0.36 -0.95
C PRO A 225 1.74 0.85 -0.85
N GLU A 226 1.24 1.57 -1.86
CA GLU A 226 -0.14 2.04 -1.90
C GLU A 226 -1.13 0.87 -1.98
N ASP A 227 -0.82 -0.13 -2.80
CA ASP A 227 -1.65 -1.32 -2.98
C ASP A 227 -1.63 -2.23 -1.74
N VAL A 228 -0.51 -2.28 -1.00
CA VAL A 228 -0.47 -2.96 0.30
C VAL A 228 -1.40 -2.26 1.30
N ILE A 229 -1.39 -0.92 1.34
CA ILE A 229 -2.29 -0.14 2.20
C ILE A 229 -3.75 -0.47 1.86
N ILE A 230 -4.14 -0.34 0.59
CA ILE A 230 -5.53 -0.59 0.16
C ILE A 230 -5.93 -2.04 0.48
N SER A 231 -5.09 -3.03 0.15
CA SER A 231 -5.41 -4.45 0.35
C SER A 231 -5.61 -4.78 1.83
N LYS A 232 -4.74 -4.28 2.71
CA LYS A 232 -4.88 -4.46 4.17
C LYS A 232 -6.13 -3.80 4.74
N LEU A 233 -6.46 -2.59 4.27
CA LEU A 233 -7.68 -1.91 4.70
C LEU A 233 -8.93 -2.64 4.22
N ARG A 234 -8.92 -3.21 3.00
CA ARG A 234 -10.02 -4.03 2.50
C ARG A 234 -10.21 -5.30 3.33
N TRP A 235 -9.13 -6.02 3.66
CA TRP A 235 -9.20 -7.23 4.50
C TRP A 235 -9.56 -6.93 5.95
N GLY A 236 -9.10 -5.80 6.49
CA GLY A 236 -9.38 -5.39 7.87
C GLY A 236 -10.83 -4.97 8.13
N ARG A 237 -11.65 -4.75 7.08
CA ARG A 237 -13.05 -4.30 7.22
C ARG A 237 -13.92 -5.19 8.08
N SER A 238 -13.74 -6.50 7.97
CA SER A 238 -14.57 -7.49 8.67
C SER A 238 -14.08 -7.81 10.08
N SER A 239 -12.84 -7.45 10.43
CA SER A 239 -12.16 -7.92 11.65
C SER A 239 -11.69 -6.82 12.59
N GLU A 240 -11.76 -5.55 12.19
CA GLU A 240 -11.11 -4.41 12.86
C GLU A 240 -9.65 -4.68 13.26
N SER A 241 -8.97 -5.59 12.56
CA SER A 241 -7.70 -6.16 12.98
C SER A 241 -6.66 -5.08 13.28
N GLU A 242 -6.26 -4.97 14.55
CA GLU A 242 -5.20 -4.04 15.00
C GLU A 242 -3.91 -4.27 14.22
N LYS A 243 -3.58 -5.54 13.91
CA LYS A 243 -2.41 -5.89 13.10
C LYS A 243 -2.44 -5.24 11.72
N GLN A 244 -3.58 -5.27 11.02
CA GLN A 244 -3.67 -4.68 9.68
C GLN A 244 -3.56 -3.15 9.73
N GLN A 245 -4.19 -2.52 10.73
CA GLN A 245 -4.09 -1.07 10.92
C GLN A 245 -2.68 -0.64 11.31
N ARG A 246 -2.01 -1.42 12.16
CA ARG A 246 -0.62 -1.20 12.59
C ARG A 246 0.36 -1.27 11.41
N ASP A 247 0.19 -2.26 10.52
CA ASP A 247 0.99 -2.35 9.30
C ASP A 247 0.76 -1.12 8.38
N VAL A 248 -0.50 -0.70 8.17
CA VAL A 248 -0.82 0.49 7.36
C VAL A 248 -0.23 1.76 7.97
N LEU A 249 -0.34 1.93 9.29
CA LEU A 249 0.21 3.06 10.02
C LEU A 249 1.73 3.15 9.85
N ALA A 250 2.43 2.01 9.94
CA ALA A 250 3.88 1.96 9.71
C ALA A 250 4.26 2.35 8.28
N ILE A 251 3.53 1.84 7.28
CA ILE A 251 3.82 2.18 5.87
C ILE A 251 3.68 3.70 5.65
N PHE A 252 2.63 4.32 6.19
CA PHE A 252 2.48 5.78 6.11
C PHE A 252 3.66 6.52 6.76
N LYS A 253 4.08 6.10 7.96
CA LYS A 253 5.16 6.74 8.71
C LYS A 253 6.54 6.58 8.05
N VAL A 254 6.81 5.44 7.42
CA VAL A 254 8.08 5.18 6.71
C VAL A 254 8.09 5.84 5.34
N GLN A 255 7.02 5.70 4.55
CA GLN A 255 7.03 6.13 3.14
C GLN A 255 6.72 7.62 2.97
N GLN A 256 5.89 8.22 3.83
CA GLN A 256 5.57 9.65 3.86
C GLN A 256 5.31 10.23 2.44
N ASP A 257 6.08 11.23 2.04
CA ASP A 257 5.99 11.94 0.76
C ASP A 257 6.18 11.04 -0.48
N ALA A 258 6.79 9.86 -0.33
CA ALA A 258 7.02 8.92 -1.43
C ALA A 258 5.75 8.15 -1.85
N LEU A 259 4.68 8.22 -1.05
CA LEU A 259 3.39 7.63 -1.41
C LEU A 259 2.64 8.48 -2.42
N ASP A 260 1.94 7.80 -3.32
CA ASP A 260 0.96 8.39 -4.24
C ASP A 260 -0.40 8.50 -3.54
N TYR A 261 -0.63 9.63 -2.85
CA TYR A 261 -1.89 9.84 -2.13
C TYR A 261 -3.09 10.04 -3.06
N SER A 262 -2.88 10.54 -4.28
CA SER A 262 -3.94 10.67 -5.28
C SER A 262 -4.47 9.29 -5.68
N TYR A 263 -3.58 8.33 -5.90
CA TYR A 263 -3.93 6.92 -6.12
C TYR A 263 -4.67 6.32 -4.92
N LEU A 264 -4.15 6.50 -3.71
CA LEU A 264 -4.76 5.99 -2.48
C LEU A 264 -6.17 6.51 -2.26
N PHE A 265 -6.41 7.81 -2.43
CA PHE A 265 -7.73 8.40 -2.23
C PHE A 265 -8.69 8.09 -3.37
N ARG A 266 -8.21 7.88 -4.61
CA ARG A 266 -9.06 7.43 -5.73
C ARG A 266 -9.59 6.02 -5.48
N TRP A 267 -8.71 5.04 -5.30
CA TRP A 267 -9.13 3.67 -4.99
C TRP A 267 -9.78 3.55 -3.62
N GLY A 268 -9.37 4.40 -2.68
CA GLY A 268 -10.04 4.56 -1.40
C GLY A 268 -11.50 4.95 -1.56
N ALA A 269 -11.81 5.90 -2.43
CA ALA A 269 -13.20 6.27 -2.71
C ALA A 269 -13.98 5.11 -3.35
N GLU A 270 -13.41 4.46 -4.38
CA GLU A 270 -14.06 3.33 -5.07
C GLU A 270 -14.38 2.16 -4.14
N PHE A 271 -13.49 1.86 -3.21
CA PHE A 271 -13.75 0.80 -2.25
C PHE A 271 -14.59 1.26 -1.06
N GLY A 272 -14.69 2.56 -0.75
CA GLY A 272 -15.36 3.11 0.44
C GLY A 272 -14.46 3.19 1.68
N LEU A 273 -13.17 3.42 1.48
CA LEU A 273 -12.11 3.50 2.50
C LEU A 273 -11.68 4.95 2.84
N SER A 274 -12.30 5.96 2.22
CA SER A 274 -11.88 7.36 2.33
C SER A 274 -11.78 7.85 3.78
N GLU A 275 -12.79 7.57 4.62
CA GLU A 275 -12.76 7.95 6.04
C GLU A 275 -11.62 7.27 6.81
N LYS A 276 -11.36 5.99 6.50
CA LYS A 276 -10.30 5.23 7.13
C LYS A 276 -8.91 5.74 6.73
N LEU A 277 -8.73 6.11 5.45
CA LEU A 277 -7.50 6.74 4.97
C LEU A 277 -7.29 8.11 5.62
N GLU A 278 -8.33 8.93 5.75
CA GLU A 278 -8.28 10.22 6.47
C GLU A 278 -7.86 10.04 7.94
N GLN A 279 -8.46 9.06 8.63
CA GLN A 279 -8.09 8.73 10.00
C GLN A 279 -6.63 8.30 10.12
N LEU A 280 -6.18 7.39 9.25
CA LEU A 280 -4.84 6.80 9.33
C LEU A 280 -3.73 7.75 8.86
N THR A 281 -3.99 8.60 7.87
CA THR A 281 -3.04 9.66 7.48
C THR A 281 -2.87 10.69 8.59
N THR A 282 -3.94 11.01 9.32
CA THR A 282 -3.88 11.86 10.52
C THR A 282 -3.08 11.17 11.63
N ALA A 283 -3.40 9.90 11.92
CA ALA A 283 -2.72 9.12 12.93
C ALA A 283 -1.22 8.91 12.62
N ALA A 284 -0.86 8.77 11.36
CA ALA A 284 0.53 8.67 10.92
C ALA A 284 1.27 10.02 10.91
N GLY A 285 0.54 11.14 11.03
CA GLY A 285 1.12 12.48 10.92
C GLY A 285 1.42 12.95 9.49
N VAL A 286 0.87 12.28 8.48
CA VAL A 286 1.12 12.55 7.05
C VAL A 286 -0.09 13.18 6.35
N ARG A 287 -1.12 13.61 7.09
CA ARG A 287 -2.31 14.23 6.49
C ARG A 287 -1.98 15.49 5.68
N SER A 288 -1.13 16.35 6.21
CA SER A 288 -0.71 17.57 5.51
C SER A 288 0.06 17.28 4.21
N VAL A 289 0.78 16.17 4.16
CA VAL A 289 1.45 15.68 2.94
C VAL A 289 0.41 15.27 1.90
N ALA A 290 -0.55 14.44 2.31
CA ALA A 290 -1.62 13.97 1.44
C ALA A 290 -2.50 15.10 0.90
N ASP A 291 -2.77 16.12 1.72
CA ASP A 291 -3.53 17.30 1.33
C ASP A 291 -2.74 18.19 0.36
N ARG A 292 -1.44 18.34 0.59
CA ARG A 292 -0.56 19.10 -0.30
C ARG A 292 -0.43 18.44 -1.67
N GLN A 293 -0.18 17.12 -1.74
CA GLN A 293 -0.12 16.42 -3.01
C GLN A 293 -1.42 16.55 -3.80
N TRP A 294 -2.57 16.41 -3.12
CA TRP A 294 -3.88 16.61 -3.74
C TRP A 294 -4.03 18.04 -4.28
N ALA A 295 -3.67 19.06 -3.50
CA ALA A 295 -3.73 20.45 -3.93
C ALA A 295 -2.80 20.73 -5.13
N SER A 296 -1.64 20.09 -5.20
CA SER A 296 -0.76 20.17 -6.38
C SER A 296 -1.43 19.59 -7.62
N THR A 297 -2.11 18.45 -7.51
CA THR A 297 -2.87 17.87 -8.63
C THR A 297 -4.11 18.69 -9.01
N LEU A 298 -4.68 19.43 -8.05
CA LEU A 298 -5.82 20.31 -8.26
C LEU A 298 -5.45 21.59 -9.00
N TYR A 299 -4.22 22.08 -8.86
CA TYR A 299 -3.82 23.39 -9.36
C TYR A 299 -4.17 23.63 -10.84
N PRO A 300 -3.85 22.73 -11.80
CA PRO A 300 -4.20 22.94 -13.21
C PRO A 300 -5.72 23.03 -13.44
N ILE A 301 -6.49 22.18 -12.77
CA ILE A 301 -7.97 22.13 -12.86
C ILE A 301 -8.56 23.45 -12.37
N MET A 302 -8.05 23.95 -11.24
CA MET A 302 -8.47 25.23 -10.69
C MET A 302 -8.11 26.39 -11.63
N MET A 303 -6.93 26.38 -12.25
CA MET A 303 -6.48 27.46 -13.15
C MET A 303 -7.36 27.51 -14.40
N GLN A 304 -7.70 26.34 -14.95
CA GLN A 304 -8.64 26.23 -16.05
C GLN A 304 -10.03 26.74 -15.65
N THR A 305 -10.54 26.32 -14.49
CA THR A 305 -11.83 26.79 -13.95
C THR A 305 -11.86 28.31 -13.78
N PHE A 306 -10.80 28.90 -13.23
CA PHE A 306 -10.69 30.35 -13.03
C PHE A 306 -10.65 31.09 -14.37
N SER A 307 -9.82 30.62 -15.32
CA SER A 307 -9.68 31.23 -16.64
C SER A 307 -10.99 31.21 -17.43
N MET A 308 -11.77 30.13 -17.32
CA MET A 308 -13.11 30.06 -17.92
C MET A 308 -14.06 31.09 -17.29
N ALA A 309 -14.04 31.25 -15.96
CA ALA A 309 -14.84 32.27 -15.30
C ALA A 309 -14.46 33.68 -15.76
N GLN A 310 -13.17 33.96 -15.99
CA GLN A 310 -12.70 35.23 -16.56
C GLN A 310 -13.24 35.45 -17.97
N ALA A 311 -13.11 34.45 -18.85
CA ALA A 311 -13.60 34.53 -20.23
C ALA A 311 -15.12 34.76 -20.32
N MET A 312 -15.87 34.23 -19.36
CA MET A 312 -17.32 34.40 -19.27
C MET A 312 -17.75 35.69 -18.55
N GLY A 313 -16.80 36.56 -18.15
CA GLY A 313 -17.10 37.78 -17.40
C GLY A 313 -17.69 37.53 -16.00
N GLN A 314 -17.40 36.36 -15.41
CA GLN A 314 -17.89 35.93 -14.10
C GLN A 314 -16.92 36.23 -12.95
N THR A 315 -15.89 37.04 -13.21
CA THR A 315 -14.98 37.56 -12.19
C THR A 315 -15.29 39.02 -11.84
N ALA A 316 -15.05 39.39 -10.58
CA ALA A 316 -15.19 40.75 -10.09
C ALA A 316 -13.88 41.21 -9.42
N LEU A 317 -13.55 42.49 -9.58
CA LEU A 317 -12.43 43.14 -8.88
C LEU A 317 -12.91 43.68 -7.53
N THR A 318 -12.17 43.35 -6.48
CA THR A 318 -12.37 43.93 -5.14
C THR A 318 -11.76 45.33 -5.07
N ALA A 319 -12.12 46.09 -4.02
CA ALA A 319 -11.52 47.40 -3.74
C ALA A 319 -9.97 47.35 -3.55
N ARG A 320 -9.41 46.17 -3.26
CA ARG A 320 -7.96 45.96 -3.12
C ARG A 320 -7.28 45.58 -4.44
N GLY A 321 -8.06 45.47 -5.52
CA GLY A 321 -7.63 45.03 -6.84
C GLY A 321 -7.58 43.51 -7.01
N ASP A 322 -7.97 42.73 -6.00
CA ASP A 322 -8.00 41.26 -6.09
C ASP A 322 -9.14 40.80 -6.99
N GLU A 323 -8.89 39.80 -7.82
CA GLU A 323 -9.89 39.25 -8.74
C GLU A 323 -10.56 38.02 -8.12
N VAL A 324 -11.89 37.95 -8.19
CA VAL A 324 -12.68 36.93 -7.50
C VAL A 324 -13.71 36.33 -8.45
N ALA A 325 -13.69 35.01 -8.61
CA ALA A 325 -14.73 34.22 -9.27
C ALA A 325 -15.65 33.60 -8.21
N ASN A 326 -16.92 34.00 -8.21
CA ASN A 326 -17.89 33.59 -7.20
C ASN A 326 -18.76 32.42 -7.70
N GLY A 327 -18.19 31.22 -7.74
CA GLY A 327 -18.84 30.01 -8.25
C GLY A 327 -19.96 29.47 -7.33
N ARG A 328 -20.62 28.37 -7.71
CA ARG A 328 -21.70 27.78 -6.90
C ARG A 328 -21.22 27.17 -5.58
N LEU A 329 -20.13 26.41 -5.63
CA LEU A 329 -19.59 25.66 -4.49
C LEU A 329 -18.37 26.34 -3.86
N TYR A 330 -17.61 27.06 -4.68
CA TYR A 330 -16.32 27.63 -4.29
C TYR A 330 -16.24 29.10 -4.69
N ILE A 331 -15.48 29.86 -3.90
CA ILE A 331 -14.98 31.18 -4.27
C ILE A 331 -13.51 31.00 -4.63
N LEU A 332 -13.16 31.34 -5.87
CA LEU A 332 -11.79 31.36 -6.32
C LEU A 332 -11.31 32.80 -6.33
N SER A 333 -10.12 33.07 -5.81
CA SER A 333 -9.58 34.43 -5.81
C SER A 333 -8.12 34.44 -6.22
N LYS A 334 -7.72 35.54 -6.86
CA LYS A 334 -6.35 35.89 -7.22
C LYS A 334 -5.98 37.21 -6.56
N LEU A 335 -5.06 37.17 -5.61
CA LEU A 335 -4.52 38.34 -4.93
C LEU A 335 -3.54 39.06 -5.85
N SER A 336 -3.94 40.21 -6.39
CA SER A 336 -3.28 40.83 -7.54
C SER A 336 -1.83 41.25 -7.29
N LYS A 337 -1.51 41.68 -6.06
CA LYS A 337 -0.14 42.08 -5.68
C LYS A 337 0.80 40.89 -5.48
N ALA A 338 0.27 39.77 -5.00
CA ALA A 338 1.08 38.62 -4.60
C ALA A 338 1.04 37.48 -5.62
N GLN A 339 0.15 37.54 -6.62
CA GLN A 339 -0.15 36.45 -7.55
C GLN A 339 -0.46 35.13 -6.81
N ILE A 340 -1.07 35.26 -5.64
CA ILE A 340 -1.51 34.14 -4.81
C ILE A 340 -2.95 33.82 -5.18
N PHE A 341 -3.23 32.55 -5.35
CA PHE A 341 -4.56 32.06 -5.62
C PHE A 341 -5.09 31.29 -4.42
N SER A 342 -6.40 31.36 -4.19
CA SER A 342 -7.04 30.62 -3.12
C SER A 342 -8.41 30.08 -3.50
N ILE A 343 -8.74 28.95 -2.88
CA ILE A 343 -10.02 28.26 -3.01
C ILE A 343 -10.69 28.28 -1.64
N LEU A 344 -11.83 28.95 -1.52
CA LEU A 344 -12.67 28.93 -0.32
C LEU A 344 -13.93 28.12 -0.58
N ALA A 345 -14.27 27.21 0.32
CA ALA A 345 -15.55 26.51 0.30
C ALA A 345 -16.67 27.48 0.71
N LYS A 346 -17.75 27.57 -0.09
CA LYS A 346 -18.87 28.48 0.23
C LYS A 346 -19.71 28.04 1.41
N ALA A 347 -19.77 26.74 1.65
CA ALA A 347 -20.64 26.17 2.68
C ALA A 347 -20.23 26.62 4.09
N ASP A 348 -18.92 26.74 4.34
CA ASP A 348 -18.34 26.98 5.66
C ASP A 348 -17.28 28.10 5.68
N GLY A 349 -16.90 28.67 4.53
CA GLY A 349 -15.87 29.69 4.42
C GLY A 349 -14.44 29.17 4.60
N ARG A 350 -14.24 27.84 4.69
CA ARG A 350 -12.93 27.23 4.95
C ARG A 350 -12.00 27.38 3.75
N LEU A 351 -10.72 27.61 4.04
CA LEU A 351 -9.66 27.53 3.04
C LEU A 351 -9.41 26.08 2.63
N VAL A 352 -9.71 25.77 1.37
CA VAL A 352 -9.50 24.43 0.80
C VAL A 352 -8.06 24.28 0.34
N ALA A 353 -7.56 25.26 -0.42
CA ALA A 353 -6.18 25.31 -0.89
C ALA A 353 -5.73 26.74 -1.18
N ARG A 354 -4.43 26.99 -1.04
CA ARG A 354 -3.74 28.23 -1.41
C ARG A 354 -2.40 27.91 -2.07
N PHE A 355 -2.11 28.58 -3.18
CA PHE A 355 -0.89 28.37 -3.96
C PHE A 355 -0.46 29.65 -4.66
N ASP A 356 0.77 29.68 -5.16
CA ASP A 356 1.28 30.76 -6.01
C ASP A 356 0.88 30.56 -7.50
N ASN A 357 1.44 31.39 -8.37
CA ASN A 357 1.22 31.32 -9.81
C ASN A 357 2.03 30.24 -10.54
N GLN A 358 2.83 29.45 -9.81
CA GLN A 358 3.57 28.30 -10.33
C GLN A 358 3.00 26.97 -9.82
N GLY A 359 1.97 27.02 -8.97
CA GLY A 359 1.35 25.84 -8.37
C GLY A 359 2.03 25.36 -7.09
N GLN A 360 2.96 26.13 -6.52
CA GLN A 360 3.52 25.83 -5.20
C GLN A 360 2.42 25.96 -4.14
N VAL A 361 2.09 24.86 -3.48
CA VAL A 361 1.06 24.83 -2.43
C VAL A 361 1.61 25.41 -1.13
N PHE A 362 0.98 26.49 -0.66
CA PHE A 362 1.25 27.08 0.66
C PHE A 362 0.46 26.42 1.76
N GLU A 363 -0.81 26.12 1.50
CA GLU A 363 -1.73 25.55 2.48
C GLU A 363 -2.81 24.72 1.77
N ALA A 364 -3.17 23.57 2.35
CA ALA A 364 -4.24 22.73 1.84
C ALA A 364 -4.91 22.02 3.01
N GLN A 365 -6.24 22.10 3.09
CA GLN A 365 -7.06 21.45 4.12
C GLN A 365 -8.40 20.94 3.53
N PRO A 366 -8.39 20.10 2.48
CA PRO A 366 -9.60 19.58 1.88
C PRO A 366 -10.35 18.61 2.80
N SER A 367 -11.67 18.69 2.76
CA SER A 367 -12.55 17.63 3.25
C SER A 367 -12.71 16.51 2.20
N LEU A 368 -13.26 15.36 2.61
CA LEU A 368 -13.66 14.32 1.64
C LEU A 368 -14.73 14.82 0.66
N LEU A 369 -15.55 15.78 1.06
CA LEU A 369 -16.51 16.41 0.15
C LEU A 369 -15.78 17.24 -0.91
N ASP A 370 -14.75 17.99 -0.52
CA ASP A 370 -13.97 18.79 -1.47
C ASP A 370 -13.26 17.93 -2.51
N ARG A 371 -12.63 16.84 -2.06
CA ARG A 371 -11.98 15.86 -2.94
C ARG A 371 -12.95 15.31 -3.98
N ARG A 372 -14.18 14.94 -3.57
CA ARG A 372 -15.23 14.45 -4.48
C ARG A 372 -15.71 15.54 -5.45
N GLN A 373 -16.03 16.72 -4.94
CA GLN A 373 -16.57 17.81 -5.76
C GLN A 373 -15.58 18.29 -6.83
N TRP A 374 -14.29 18.34 -6.51
CA TRP A 374 -13.27 18.72 -7.49
C TRP A 374 -13.02 17.64 -8.55
N ASN A 375 -13.14 16.35 -8.22
CA ASN A 375 -13.14 15.28 -9.21
C ASN A 375 -14.33 15.41 -10.18
N ASP A 376 -15.52 15.76 -9.67
CA ASP A 376 -16.70 16.00 -10.52
C ASP A 376 -16.52 17.22 -11.43
N ILE A 377 -15.85 18.28 -10.94
CA ILE A 377 -15.52 19.47 -11.74
C ILE A 377 -14.56 19.09 -12.86
N ASP A 378 -13.48 18.39 -12.56
CA ASP A 378 -12.51 17.93 -13.57
C ASP A 378 -13.17 17.06 -14.64
N ALA A 379 -13.99 16.08 -14.24
CA ALA A 379 -14.73 15.24 -15.18
C ALA A 379 -15.67 16.03 -16.11
N ARG A 380 -16.24 17.14 -15.64
CA ARG A 380 -17.06 18.04 -16.48
C ARG A 380 -16.20 18.86 -17.44
N LEU A 381 -15.06 19.38 -16.99
CA LEU A 381 -14.12 20.13 -17.82
C LEU A 381 -13.58 19.26 -18.97
N GLN A 382 -13.22 18.02 -18.67
CA GLN A 382 -12.75 17.06 -19.68
C GLN A 382 -13.83 16.77 -20.74
N LYS A 383 -15.11 16.64 -20.33
CA LYS A 383 -16.23 16.47 -21.26
C LYS A 383 -16.45 17.68 -22.15
N LEU A 384 -16.33 18.90 -21.61
CA LEU A 384 -16.45 20.13 -22.38
C LEU A 384 -15.31 20.27 -23.41
N ALA A 385 -14.08 19.89 -23.04
CA ALA A 385 -12.93 19.93 -23.95
C ALA A 385 -13.01 18.91 -25.10
N GLN A 386 -13.84 17.86 -24.97
CA GLN A 386 -14.05 16.83 -25.99
C GLN A 386 -15.23 17.12 -26.92
N GLN A 387 -15.99 18.20 -26.69
CA GLN A 387 -17.03 18.63 -27.63
C GLN A 387 -16.37 19.37 -28.80
N PRO A 388 -16.62 18.97 -30.06
CA PRO A 388 -16.12 19.74 -31.21
C PRO A 388 -16.71 21.16 -31.17
N GLU A 389 -15.90 22.16 -31.50
CA GLU A 389 -16.43 23.51 -31.73
C GLU A 389 -17.61 23.41 -32.71
N PRO A 390 -18.72 24.13 -32.46
CA PRO A 390 -19.76 24.23 -33.46
C PRO A 390 -19.11 24.80 -34.73
N PRO A 391 -19.40 24.25 -35.92
CA PRO A 391 -18.87 24.82 -37.15
C PRO A 391 -19.27 26.29 -37.18
N ASP A 392 -18.28 27.15 -37.45
CA ASP A 392 -18.47 28.58 -37.68
C ASP A 392 -19.73 28.78 -38.50
N GLN A 393 -20.77 29.34 -37.87
CA GLN A 393 -21.84 29.94 -38.63
C GLN A 393 -21.26 31.21 -39.22
N GLU A 394 -20.63 31.04 -40.38
CA GLU A 394 -20.47 32.11 -41.35
C GLU A 394 -21.81 32.85 -41.47
N SER A 395 -21.75 34.14 -41.17
CA SER A 395 -22.53 35.21 -41.78
C SER A 395 -23.95 34.85 -42.24
N GLU A 396 -24.94 35.22 -41.43
CA GLU A 396 -26.15 35.85 -41.97
C GLU A 396 -26.77 36.75 -40.89
N LEU A 397 -26.31 38.02 -40.93
CA LEU A 397 -26.87 39.28 -40.40
C LEU A 397 -27.11 39.44 -38.89
#